data_AF-R5N4F7-F1
#
_entry.id   AF-R5N4F7-F1
#
_cell.length_a   1.000
_cell.length_b   1.000
_cell.length_c   1.000
_cell.angle_alpha   90.00
_cell.angle_beta   90.00
_cell.angle_gamma   90.00
#
_symmetry.space_group_name_H-M   'P 1'
#
loop_
_entity.id
_entity.type
_entity.pdbx_description
1 polymer ?
#
loop_
_entity_poly.entity_id
_entity_poly.type
_entity_poly.pdbx_seq_one_letter_code
_entity_poly.pdbx_strand_id
1 'polypeptide(L)'
;MLQIYCKNNNLTKDFPEGSTLLDIYNGFNLSMPYGPVSAKVNNKVEGLNFKVYYNKDVEFLDITNPSGMRTYFRSLCFILVKAVEELYPQGSISLEHPVSKGYYCTLHLDRSIGLDDVTRIKQKMQELIEADIPFQRIECHTEQAVELFSQRSMLDKAKLLKTSGQLYTFYYRLGDTIDYYYGSLVPSTGYIKLFDIVKYYDGLLLRIPNRKDPRKLEELVKQEKMLEVFQEYHRWNQILGISTVGDFNIACNEGHATDLIKVSEALQEKKIARIADEITHRNQNGKRVKLVLISGPSSSGKTTFSKRLSIQLMTNGMKPYPISLDDYFVNREDTPLDENGQHDFESLYALDLPFFEAQLKELLEGKEIELPRFNFTTGKRENSGTKLRIDDNMILILEGIHALNPALTPNIPAENKYKIYVSALTTIQLDNHNYIPTTDNRLIRRIIRDYRYRNYSAEATIERWESVRAGEDKWIFPYQEYADAMFNSALLFELAVLKDYAEPILRKVPNNCPAYSEAHRLLRFLAYFVSVQDKELPPTSLLREFLGGSSFRY
;
A
#
# COMPACT_ATOMS: atom_id res chain seq x y z
N MET A 1 -29.62 -25.91 17.63
CA MET A 1 -28.43 -25.25 18.21
C MET A 1 -27.30 -25.38 17.22
N LEU A 2 -26.50 -24.32 17.08
CA LEU A 2 -25.32 -24.27 16.22
C LEU A 2 -24.08 -24.62 17.03
N GLN A 3 -23.24 -25.50 16.51
CA GLN A 3 -21.94 -25.77 17.10
C GLN A 3 -20.91 -24.80 16.53
N ILE A 4 -20.35 -23.95 17.39
CA ILE A 4 -19.31 -23.00 17.04
C ILE A 4 -18.00 -23.45 17.63
N TYR A 5 -16.97 -23.59 16.79
CA TYR A 5 -15.60 -23.86 17.21
C TYR A 5 -14.83 -22.54 17.31
N CYS A 6 -14.32 -22.21 18.49
CA CYS A 6 -13.54 -21.00 18.74
C CYS A 6 -12.04 -21.32 18.70
N LYS A 7 -11.35 -20.81 17.68
CA LYS A 7 -9.91 -21.03 17.48
C LYS A 7 -9.04 -20.34 18.54
N ASN A 8 -9.52 -19.28 19.19
CA ASN A 8 -8.74 -18.57 20.21
C ASN A 8 -8.44 -19.41 21.45
N ASN A 9 -9.31 -20.38 21.79
CA ASN A 9 -9.16 -21.26 22.96
C ASN A 9 -9.38 -22.74 22.65
N ASN A 10 -9.57 -23.10 21.37
CA ASN A 10 -9.82 -24.45 20.87
C ASN A 10 -11.03 -25.14 21.53
N LEU A 11 -12.10 -24.38 21.85
CA LEU A 11 -13.32 -24.91 22.44
C LEU A 11 -14.49 -24.88 21.46
N THR A 12 -15.37 -25.87 21.55
CA THR A 12 -16.68 -25.88 20.86
C THR A 12 -17.80 -25.60 21.87
N LYS A 13 -18.74 -24.73 21.50
CA LYS A 13 -19.95 -24.46 22.30
C LYS A 13 -21.19 -24.37 21.40
N ASP A 14 -22.34 -24.65 21.99
CA ASP A 14 -23.65 -24.53 21.36
C ASP A 14 -24.23 -23.13 21.53
N PHE A 15 -24.78 -22.59 20.43
CA PHE A 15 -25.45 -21.29 20.42
C PHE A 15 -26.81 -21.37 19.71
N PRO A 16 -27.77 -20.49 20.04
CA PRO A 16 -28.99 -20.33 19.24
C PRO A 16 -28.69 -19.93 17.80
N GLU A 17 -29.54 -20.37 16.87
CA GLU A 17 -29.48 -19.90 15.49
C GLU A 17 -29.72 -18.39 15.40
N GLY A 18 -28.95 -17.69 14.57
CA GLY A 18 -29.03 -16.24 14.43
C GLY A 18 -28.26 -15.45 15.49
N SER A 19 -27.54 -16.12 16.40
CA SER A 19 -26.63 -15.47 17.36
C SER A 19 -25.60 -14.61 16.63
N THR A 20 -25.31 -13.43 17.16
CA THR A 20 -24.25 -12.56 16.63
C THR A 20 -22.88 -13.06 17.07
N LEU A 21 -21.82 -12.64 16.38
CA LEU A 21 -20.45 -12.91 16.83
C LEU A 21 -20.16 -12.27 18.20
N LEU A 22 -20.82 -11.16 18.55
CA LEU A 22 -20.72 -10.57 19.88
C LEU A 22 -21.35 -11.47 20.97
N ASP A 23 -22.53 -12.05 20.71
CA ASP A 23 -23.15 -13.02 21.62
C ASP A 23 -22.25 -14.25 21.80
N ILE A 24 -21.68 -14.73 20.69
CA ILE A 24 -20.76 -15.87 20.66
C ILE A 24 -19.49 -15.55 21.48
N TYR A 25 -18.90 -14.37 21.30
CA TYR A 25 -17.72 -13.92 22.05
C TYR A 25 -17.97 -13.98 23.56
N ASN A 26 -19.09 -13.41 24.01
CA ASN A 26 -19.49 -13.39 25.41
C ASN A 26 -19.67 -14.81 25.97
N GLY A 27 -20.09 -15.76 25.14
CA GLY A 27 -20.23 -17.17 25.54
C GLY A 27 -18.89 -17.91 25.72
N PHE A 28 -17.78 -17.45 25.13
CA PHE A 28 -16.48 -18.14 25.21
C PHE A 28 -15.57 -17.67 26.35
N ASN A 29 -15.90 -16.57 27.06
CA ASN A 29 -15.11 -16.01 28.16
C ASN A 29 -13.62 -15.84 27.82
N LEU A 30 -13.34 -15.30 26.63
CA LEU A 30 -11.96 -15.12 26.15
C LEU A 30 -11.24 -14.00 26.89
N SER A 31 -9.96 -14.22 27.23
CA SER A 31 -9.08 -13.14 27.69
C SER A 31 -8.48 -12.42 26.47
N MET A 32 -9.00 -11.23 26.17
CA MET A 32 -8.49 -10.36 25.10
C MET A 32 -8.29 -8.96 25.69
N PRO A 33 -7.05 -8.56 26.04
CA PRO A 33 -6.79 -7.29 26.75
C PRO A 33 -7.32 -6.04 26.06
N TYR A 34 -7.41 -6.06 24.72
CA TYR A 34 -7.93 -4.96 23.91
C TYR A 34 -9.37 -5.19 23.41
N GLY A 35 -10.00 -6.28 23.82
CA GLY A 35 -11.32 -6.70 23.36
C GLY A 35 -11.36 -7.10 21.87
N PRO A 36 -12.47 -7.70 21.42
CA PRO A 36 -12.67 -8.02 20.02
C PRO A 36 -13.10 -6.77 19.25
N VAL A 37 -12.61 -6.63 18.02
CA VAL A 37 -13.08 -5.61 17.07
C VAL A 37 -13.72 -6.22 15.83
N SER A 38 -13.35 -7.46 15.50
CA SER A 38 -13.91 -8.26 14.39
C SER A 38 -13.64 -9.74 14.65
N ALA A 39 -14.12 -10.63 13.77
CA ALA A 39 -13.73 -12.04 13.80
C ALA A 39 -13.57 -12.62 12.40
N LYS A 40 -12.76 -13.67 12.26
CA LYS A 40 -12.79 -14.54 11.07
C LYS A 40 -13.83 -15.63 11.28
N VAL A 41 -14.77 -15.76 10.35
CA VAL A 41 -15.76 -16.83 10.27
C VAL A 41 -15.40 -17.71 9.07
N ASN A 42 -14.96 -18.95 9.31
CA ASN A 42 -14.38 -19.83 8.28
C ASN A 42 -13.33 -19.07 7.43
N ASN A 43 -12.39 -18.40 8.11
CA ASN A 43 -11.33 -17.56 7.54
C ASN A 43 -11.78 -16.27 6.81
N LYS A 44 -13.08 -15.94 6.74
CA LYS A 44 -13.57 -14.65 6.20
C LYS A 44 -13.77 -13.63 7.32
N VAL A 45 -13.23 -12.42 7.18
CA VAL A 45 -13.38 -11.37 8.21
C VAL A 45 -14.79 -10.79 8.17
N GLU A 46 -15.46 -10.81 9.32
CA GLU A 46 -16.80 -10.27 9.55
C GLU A 46 -16.82 -9.33 10.77
N GLY A 47 -17.81 -8.43 10.81
CA GLY A 47 -18.04 -7.55 11.96
C GLY A 47 -18.77 -8.26 13.09
N LEU A 48 -18.66 -7.78 14.33
CA LEU A 48 -19.19 -8.50 15.51
C LEU A 48 -20.73 -8.63 15.52
N ASN A 49 -21.45 -7.78 14.76
CA ASN A 49 -22.89 -7.88 14.58
C ASN A 49 -23.31 -8.94 13.53
N PHE A 50 -22.36 -9.62 12.88
CA PHE A 50 -22.64 -10.69 11.93
C PHE A 50 -23.36 -11.85 12.61
N LYS A 51 -24.47 -12.30 12.01
CA LYS A 51 -25.30 -13.39 12.52
C LYS A 51 -24.90 -14.72 11.89
N VAL A 52 -24.83 -15.77 12.72
CA VAL A 52 -24.47 -17.11 12.28
C VAL A 52 -25.71 -18.02 12.24
N TYR A 53 -25.86 -18.77 11.15
CA TYR A 53 -27.00 -19.68 10.91
C TYR A 53 -26.60 -21.16 10.70
N TYR A 54 -25.30 -21.44 10.69
CA TYR A 54 -24.76 -22.79 10.48
C TYR A 54 -23.53 -22.99 11.37
N ASN A 55 -23.03 -24.21 11.52
CA ASN A 55 -21.79 -24.47 12.25
C ASN A 55 -20.63 -23.71 11.60
N LYS A 56 -19.78 -23.09 12.42
CA LYS A 56 -18.65 -22.26 11.98
C LYS A 56 -17.44 -22.42 12.87
N ASP A 57 -16.29 -22.23 12.24
CA ASP A 57 -15.04 -21.89 12.90
C ASP A 57 -14.95 -20.37 13.06
N VAL A 58 -14.69 -19.91 14.28
CA VAL A 58 -14.58 -18.48 14.61
C VAL A 58 -13.23 -18.19 15.26
N GLU A 59 -12.56 -17.13 14.81
CA GLU A 59 -11.35 -16.58 15.43
C GLU A 59 -11.56 -15.09 15.66
N PHE A 60 -11.70 -14.68 16.92
CA PHE A 60 -11.85 -13.28 17.32
C PHE A 60 -10.53 -12.54 17.19
N LEU A 61 -10.61 -11.31 16.68
CA LEU A 61 -9.48 -10.45 16.37
C LEU A 61 -9.59 -9.17 17.19
N ASP A 62 -8.50 -8.77 17.83
CA ASP A 62 -8.34 -7.44 18.42
C ASP A 62 -7.66 -6.47 17.44
N ILE A 63 -7.42 -5.24 17.90
CA ILE A 63 -6.78 -4.18 17.13
C ILE A 63 -5.33 -4.47 16.73
N THR A 64 -4.64 -5.42 17.38
CA THR A 64 -3.25 -5.78 17.03
C THR A 64 -3.19 -6.57 15.72
N ASN A 65 -4.29 -7.24 15.36
CA ASN A 65 -4.41 -7.93 14.08
C ASN A 65 -4.60 -6.93 12.92
N PRO A 66 -3.95 -7.11 11.74
CA PRO A 66 -4.13 -6.23 10.59
C PRO A 66 -5.59 -6.02 10.17
N SER A 67 -6.41 -7.08 10.21
CA SER A 67 -7.84 -7.00 9.92
C SER A 67 -8.61 -6.24 10.98
N GLY A 68 -8.23 -6.40 12.25
CA GLY A 68 -8.82 -5.66 13.36
C GLY A 68 -8.49 -4.18 13.29
N MET A 69 -7.23 -3.81 13.02
CA MET A 69 -6.82 -2.42 12.82
C MET A 69 -7.58 -1.74 11.68
N ARG A 70 -7.83 -2.44 10.55
CA ARG A 70 -8.65 -1.90 9.46
C ARG A 70 -10.10 -1.64 9.88
N THR A 71 -10.70 -2.52 10.67
CA THR A 71 -12.06 -2.33 11.23
C THR A 71 -12.10 -1.13 12.18
N TYR A 72 -11.11 -1.02 13.08
CA TYR A 72 -10.96 0.11 13.99
C TYR A 72 -10.84 1.43 13.23
N PHE A 73 -9.93 1.47 12.26
CA PHE A 73 -9.67 2.66 11.45
C PHE A 73 -10.90 3.14 10.66
N ARG A 74 -11.62 2.25 9.97
CA ARG A 74 -12.83 2.63 9.22
C ARG A 74 -13.90 3.21 10.14
N SER A 75 -14.04 2.64 11.34
CA SER A 75 -15.00 3.12 12.33
C SER A 75 -14.62 4.51 12.84
N LEU A 76 -13.33 4.74 13.10
CA LEU A 76 -12.79 6.05 13.45
C LEU A 76 -12.97 7.07 12.32
N CYS A 77 -12.78 6.67 11.07
CA CYS A 77 -13.02 7.51 9.89
C CYS A 77 -14.49 7.94 9.82
N PHE A 78 -15.44 7.05 10.09
CA PHE A 78 -16.86 7.41 10.05
C PHE A 78 -17.24 8.40 11.17
N ILE A 79 -16.63 8.26 12.35
CA ILE A 79 -16.79 9.23 13.44
C ILE A 79 -16.25 10.60 13.04
N LEU A 80 -15.10 10.65 12.34
CA LEU A 80 -14.54 11.89 11.81
C LEU A 80 -15.47 12.54 10.78
N VAL A 81 -16.02 11.76 9.83
CA VAL A 81 -16.98 12.25 8.84
C VAL A 81 -18.21 12.84 9.53
N LYS A 82 -18.79 12.14 10.51
CA LYS A 82 -19.92 12.64 11.30
C LYS A 82 -19.59 13.92 12.07
N ALA A 83 -18.42 13.97 12.71
CA ALA A 83 -17.99 15.16 13.44
C ALA A 83 -17.87 16.38 12.51
N VAL A 84 -17.34 16.19 11.30
CA VAL A 84 -17.23 17.27 10.30
C VAL A 84 -18.61 17.68 9.78
N GLU A 85 -19.50 16.73 9.47
CA GLU A 85 -20.87 17.02 9.00
C GLU A 85 -21.67 17.85 10.03
N GLU A 86 -21.55 17.53 11.33
CA GLU A 86 -22.24 18.27 12.39
C GLU A 86 -21.65 19.67 12.66
N LEU A 87 -20.32 19.82 12.55
CA LEU A 87 -19.66 21.11 12.79
C LEU A 87 -19.73 22.04 11.58
N TYR A 88 -19.67 21.47 10.37
CA TYR A 88 -19.55 22.21 9.12
C TYR A 88 -20.53 21.62 8.08
N PRO A 89 -21.83 21.98 8.13
CA PRO A 89 -22.85 21.40 7.23
C PRO A 89 -22.62 21.63 5.73
N GLN A 90 -21.82 22.64 5.36
CA GLN A 90 -21.41 22.92 3.98
C GLN A 90 -19.99 22.43 3.67
N GLY A 91 -19.28 21.93 4.69
CA GLY A 91 -17.95 21.38 4.56
C GLY A 91 -17.98 19.88 4.25
N SER A 92 -16.86 19.35 3.79
CA SER A 92 -16.68 17.91 3.64
C SER A 92 -15.25 17.52 3.99
N ILE A 93 -15.01 16.21 4.19
CA ILE A 93 -13.68 15.70 4.46
C ILE A 93 -13.37 14.54 3.52
N SER A 94 -12.18 14.54 2.93
CA SER A 94 -11.68 13.43 2.12
C SER A 94 -10.54 12.74 2.85
N LEU A 95 -10.59 11.41 2.90
CA LEU A 95 -9.53 10.57 3.43
C LEU A 95 -8.60 10.15 2.28
N GLU A 96 -7.40 10.69 2.25
CA GLU A 96 -6.53 10.54 1.07
C GLU A 96 -5.56 9.37 1.19
N HIS A 97 -4.51 9.50 1.99
CA HIS A 97 -3.39 8.56 1.95
C HIS A 97 -2.73 8.39 3.32
N PRO A 98 -2.15 7.21 3.58
CA PRO A 98 -1.38 7.00 4.80
C PRO A 98 -0.05 7.77 4.72
N VAL A 99 0.26 8.54 5.76
CA VAL A 99 1.50 9.31 5.90
C VAL A 99 1.82 9.48 7.39
N SER A 100 3.09 9.57 7.75
CA SER A 100 3.52 9.78 9.15
C SER A 100 2.85 8.80 10.15
N LYS A 101 2.64 7.54 9.74
CA LYS A 101 1.95 6.51 10.54
C LYS A 101 0.52 6.88 10.98
N GLY A 102 -0.09 7.82 10.28
CA GLY A 102 -1.51 8.18 10.35
C GLY A 102 -2.07 8.31 8.93
N TYR A 103 -3.15 9.07 8.82
CA TYR A 103 -3.86 9.27 7.55
C TYR A 103 -4.07 10.75 7.30
N TYR A 104 -3.62 11.21 6.14
CA TYR A 104 -3.86 12.58 5.70
C TYR A 104 -5.33 12.71 5.28
N CYS A 105 -5.98 13.73 5.81
CA CYS A 105 -7.35 14.09 5.48
C CYS A 105 -7.40 15.54 5.00
N THR A 106 -8.07 15.77 3.88
CA THR A 106 -8.32 17.10 3.33
C THR A 106 -9.68 17.57 3.79
N LEU A 107 -9.72 18.67 4.55
CA LEU A 107 -10.96 19.29 5.00
C LEU A 107 -11.33 20.41 4.01
N HIS A 108 -12.45 20.23 3.32
CA HIS A 108 -12.93 21.16 2.30
C HIS A 108 -13.89 22.17 2.95
N LEU A 109 -13.44 23.41 3.08
CA LEU A 109 -14.20 24.55 3.59
C LEU A 109 -14.01 25.74 2.65
N ASP A 110 -14.94 26.70 2.68
CA ASP A 110 -14.83 27.98 1.94
C ASP A 110 -13.75 28.93 2.49
N ARG A 111 -12.94 28.46 3.44
CA ARG A 111 -11.85 29.20 4.08
C ARG A 111 -10.69 28.28 4.45
N SER A 112 -9.54 28.86 4.73
CA SER A 112 -8.38 28.11 5.20
C SER A 112 -8.61 27.47 6.58
N ILE A 113 -7.99 26.30 6.78
CA ILE A 113 -8.09 25.50 8.00
C ILE A 113 -7.16 26.06 9.09
N GLY A 114 -7.76 26.36 10.24
CA GLY A 114 -7.07 26.80 11.45
C GLY A 114 -6.79 25.66 12.43
N LEU A 115 -5.94 25.93 13.42
CA LEU A 115 -5.75 25.01 14.55
C LEU A 115 -7.05 24.82 15.36
N ASP A 116 -7.86 25.88 15.45
CA ASP A 116 -9.16 25.86 16.12
C ASP A 116 -10.14 24.86 15.46
N ASP A 117 -10.11 24.70 14.15
CA ASP A 117 -10.93 23.70 13.46
C ASP A 117 -10.55 22.28 13.87
N VAL A 118 -9.24 22.01 13.96
CA VAL A 118 -8.71 20.72 14.42
C VAL A 118 -9.14 20.43 15.86
N THR A 119 -9.05 21.44 16.74
CA THR A 119 -9.47 21.32 18.13
C THR A 119 -10.97 21.03 18.25
N ARG A 120 -11.82 21.75 17.51
CA ARG A 120 -13.26 21.52 17.50
C ARG A 120 -13.63 20.13 16.97
N ILE A 121 -13.03 19.71 15.86
CA ILE A 121 -13.25 18.36 15.30
C ILE A 121 -12.83 17.30 16.32
N LYS A 122 -11.67 17.44 16.96
CA LYS A 122 -11.19 16.50 17.98
C LYS A 122 -12.17 16.37 19.14
N GLN A 123 -12.62 17.51 19.69
CA GLN A 123 -13.59 17.54 20.78
C GLN A 123 -14.89 16.85 20.37
N LYS A 124 -15.39 17.16 19.17
CA LYS A 124 -16.62 16.57 18.67
C LYS A 124 -16.51 15.06 18.46
N MET A 125 -15.38 14.57 17.93
CA MET A 125 -15.13 13.13 17.82
C MET A 125 -15.13 12.45 19.19
N GLN A 126 -14.54 13.08 20.21
CA GLN A 126 -14.54 12.57 21.58
C GLN A 126 -15.95 12.49 22.16
N GLU A 127 -16.78 13.53 21.98
CA GLU A 127 -18.20 13.53 22.37
C GLU A 127 -18.97 12.37 21.72
N LEU A 128 -18.77 12.16 20.41
CA LEU A 128 -19.43 11.08 19.66
C LEU A 128 -18.98 9.68 20.15
N ILE A 129 -17.74 9.53 20.59
CA ILE A 129 -17.20 8.29 21.15
C ILE A 129 -17.79 8.03 22.54
N GLU A 130 -17.86 9.05 23.39
CA GLU A 130 -18.44 8.95 24.74
C GLU A 130 -19.93 8.65 24.72
N ALA A 131 -20.64 9.10 23.69
CA ALA A 131 -22.05 8.80 23.47
C ALA A 131 -22.34 7.33 23.06
N ASP A 132 -21.31 6.54 22.75
CA ASP A 132 -21.41 5.11 22.39
C ASP A 132 -22.49 4.78 21.35
N ILE A 133 -22.53 5.57 20.28
CA ILE A 133 -23.57 5.50 19.25
C ILE A 133 -23.38 4.21 18.40
N PRO A 134 -24.43 3.41 18.17
CA PRO A 134 -24.30 2.18 17.40
C PRO A 134 -24.13 2.44 15.90
N PHE A 135 -23.25 1.66 15.25
CA PHE A 135 -23.13 1.61 13.80
C PHE A 135 -24.16 0.62 13.23
N GLN A 136 -25.12 1.14 12.45
CA GLN A 136 -26.16 0.33 11.84
C GLN A 136 -25.81 -0.02 10.40
N ARG A 137 -25.71 -1.31 10.08
CA ARG A 137 -25.49 -1.79 8.70
C ARG A 137 -26.84 -2.03 8.04
N ILE A 138 -27.07 -1.38 6.90
CA ILE A 138 -28.32 -1.47 6.13
C ILE A 138 -28.00 -2.10 4.78
N GLU A 139 -28.59 -3.26 4.50
CA GLU A 139 -28.54 -3.91 3.20
C GLU A 139 -29.75 -3.51 2.35
N CYS A 140 -29.53 -3.17 1.09
CA CYS A 140 -30.58 -2.77 0.16
C CYS A 140 -30.16 -3.05 -1.28
N HIS A 141 -31.07 -2.83 -2.23
CA HIS A 141 -30.72 -2.87 -3.64
C HIS A 141 -29.68 -1.79 -3.95
N THR A 142 -28.69 -2.13 -4.78
CA THR A 142 -27.63 -1.19 -5.15
C THR A 142 -28.18 0.08 -5.77
N GLU A 143 -29.22 0.00 -6.59
CA GLU A 143 -29.88 1.16 -7.19
C GLU A 143 -30.45 2.13 -6.15
N GLN A 144 -31.05 1.61 -5.08
CA GLN A 144 -31.59 2.41 -3.98
C GLN A 144 -30.47 3.13 -3.20
N ALA A 145 -29.34 2.44 -2.96
CA ALA A 145 -28.18 3.06 -2.34
C ALA A 145 -27.57 4.15 -3.23
N VAL A 146 -27.49 3.92 -4.54
CA VAL A 146 -26.98 4.90 -5.52
C VAL A 146 -27.85 6.15 -5.51
N GLU A 147 -29.18 6.00 -5.53
CA GLU A 147 -30.11 7.13 -5.44
C GLU A 147 -29.94 7.90 -4.11
N LEU A 148 -29.89 7.18 -2.99
CA LEU A 148 -29.69 7.76 -1.65
C LEU A 148 -28.40 8.59 -1.56
N PHE A 149 -27.26 8.06 -2.01
CA PHE A 149 -26.00 8.81 -2.02
C PHE A 149 -26.02 10.00 -2.97
N SER A 150 -26.71 9.87 -4.11
CA SER A 150 -26.85 10.96 -5.08
C SER A 150 -27.67 12.12 -4.51
N GLN A 151 -28.77 11.83 -3.80
CA GLN A 151 -29.59 12.82 -3.11
C GLN A 151 -28.82 13.55 -2.00
N ARG A 152 -27.82 12.90 -1.39
CA ARG A 152 -26.92 13.51 -0.41
C ARG A 152 -25.65 14.13 -1.01
N SER A 153 -25.58 14.28 -2.33
CA SER A 153 -24.41 14.83 -3.04
C SER A 153 -23.10 14.03 -2.86
N MET A 154 -23.19 12.75 -2.46
CA MET A 154 -22.06 11.82 -2.32
C MET A 154 -21.84 11.06 -3.63
N LEU A 155 -21.53 11.80 -4.71
CA LEU A 155 -21.48 11.27 -6.07
C LEU A 155 -20.34 10.25 -6.30
N ASP A 156 -19.23 10.38 -5.57
CA ASP A 156 -18.12 9.43 -5.56
C ASP A 156 -18.60 7.99 -5.27
N LYS A 157 -19.38 7.84 -4.20
CA LYS A 157 -19.95 6.55 -3.77
C LYS A 157 -21.03 6.07 -4.73
N ALA A 158 -21.88 6.98 -5.21
CA ALA A 158 -22.92 6.65 -6.17
C ALA A 158 -22.33 6.07 -7.47
N LYS A 159 -21.28 6.70 -8.02
CA LYS A 159 -20.57 6.20 -9.22
C LYS A 159 -19.89 4.85 -8.97
N LEU A 160 -19.19 4.70 -7.85
CA LEU A 160 -18.55 3.45 -7.46
C LEU A 160 -19.56 2.29 -7.38
N LEU A 161 -20.66 2.50 -6.66
CA LEU A 161 -21.69 1.48 -6.48
C LEU A 161 -22.41 1.14 -7.78
N LYS A 162 -22.75 2.17 -8.59
CA LYS A 162 -23.37 1.98 -9.91
C LYS A 162 -22.51 1.12 -10.84
N THR A 163 -21.19 1.24 -10.75
CA THR A 163 -20.25 0.48 -11.60
C THR A 163 -19.78 -0.84 -10.98
N SER A 164 -20.19 -1.17 -9.75
CA SER A 164 -19.77 -2.39 -9.04
C SER A 164 -20.37 -3.69 -9.58
N GLY A 165 -21.47 -3.60 -10.35
CA GLY A 165 -22.19 -4.75 -10.90
C GLY A 165 -22.92 -5.63 -9.87
N GLN A 166 -23.04 -5.18 -8.61
CA GLN A 166 -23.72 -5.93 -7.54
C GLN A 166 -25.23 -5.63 -7.52
N LEU A 167 -26.07 -6.64 -7.29
CA LEU A 167 -27.52 -6.46 -7.11
C LEU A 167 -27.88 -5.83 -5.76
N TYR A 168 -27.16 -6.23 -4.72
CA TYR A 168 -27.32 -5.72 -3.36
C TYR A 168 -26.00 -5.12 -2.89
N THR A 169 -26.12 -4.06 -2.10
CA THR A 169 -25.00 -3.45 -1.38
C THR A 169 -25.43 -3.15 0.05
N PHE A 170 -24.47 -2.73 0.84
CA PHE A 170 -24.73 -2.25 2.19
C PHE A 170 -24.11 -0.86 2.38
N TYR A 171 -24.76 -0.05 3.19
CA TYR A 171 -24.20 1.18 3.72
C TYR A 171 -24.35 1.19 5.24
N TYR A 172 -23.69 2.12 5.90
CA TYR A 172 -23.74 2.30 7.34
C TYR A 172 -24.45 3.59 7.70
N ARG A 173 -25.13 3.57 8.85
CA ARG A 173 -25.74 4.73 9.48
C ARG A 173 -25.17 4.92 10.88
N LEU A 174 -24.82 6.16 11.20
CA LEU A 174 -24.38 6.61 12.51
C LEU A 174 -25.26 7.79 12.93
N GLY A 175 -26.37 7.51 13.60
CA GLY A 175 -27.43 8.49 13.82
C GLY A 175 -28.13 8.87 12.50
N ASP A 176 -28.00 10.12 12.09
CA ASP A 176 -28.53 10.72 10.86
C ASP A 176 -27.54 10.73 9.69
N THR A 177 -26.25 10.59 9.99
CA THR A 177 -25.14 10.49 9.04
C THR A 177 -25.13 9.10 8.39
N ILE A 178 -24.97 9.04 7.07
CA ILE A 178 -24.83 7.78 6.32
C ILE A 178 -23.51 7.77 5.57
N ASP A 179 -22.95 6.59 5.38
CA ASP A 179 -21.70 6.42 4.64
C ASP A 179 -21.54 5.00 4.10
N TYR A 180 -20.64 4.83 3.15
CA TYR A 180 -20.26 3.55 2.59
C TYR A 180 -18.85 3.20 3.06
N TYR A 181 -18.66 1.96 3.55
CA TYR A 181 -17.35 1.43 3.86
C TYR A 181 -17.19 0.03 3.29
N TYR A 182 -16.08 -0.19 2.60
CA TYR A 182 -15.72 -1.53 2.14
C TYR A 182 -15.18 -2.37 3.30
N GLY A 183 -16.06 -3.11 3.96
CA GLY A 183 -15.73 -4.00 5.07
C GLY A 183 -16.60 -3.74 6.31
N SER A 184 -16.24 -4.38 7.43
CA SER A 184 -16.94 -4.21 8.70
C SER A 184 -16.49 -2.98 9.48
N LEU A 185 -17.38 -2.50 10.34
CA LEU A 185 -17.13 -1.53 11.41
C LEU A 185 -17.27 -2.23 12.78
N VAL A 186 -16.77 -1.58 13.82
CA VAL A 186 -17.03 -1.98 15.22
C VAL A 186 -18.52 -1.79 15.57
N PRO A 187 -19.06 -2.41 16.64
CA PRO A 187 -20.48 -2.30 16.97
C PRO A 187 -20.97 -0.88 17.28
N SER A 188 -20.16 -0.07 17.96
CA SER A 188 -20.52 1.29 18.39
C SER A 188 -19.28 2.18 18.52
N THR A 189 -19.47 3.50 18.54
CA THR A 189 -18.37 4.47 18.63
C THR A 189 -17.52 4.31 19.89
N GLY A 190 -18.07 3.79 20.98
CA GLY A 190 -17.36 3.54 22.23
C GLY A 190 -16.28 2.46 22.15
N TYR A 191 -16.20 1.69 21.07
CA TYR A 191 -15.07 0.78 20.81
C TYR A 191 -13.76 1.51 20.47
N ILE A 192 -13.83 2.78 20.05
CA ILE A 192 -12.65 3.59 19.82
C ILE A 192 -12.08 4.06 21.17
N LYS A 193 -10.87 3.58 21.52
CA LYS A 193 -10.24 3.85 22.82
C LYS A 193 -9.13 4.90 22.77
N LEU A 194 -8.48 5.03 21.61
CA LEU A 194 -7.36 5.93 21.42
C LEU A 194 -7.31 6.42 19.98
N PHE A 195 -7.29 7.74 19.81
CA PHE A 195 -7.06 8.42 18.54
C PHE A 195 -6.49 9.80 18.82
N ASP A 196 -5.99 10.45 17.78
CA ASP A 196 -5.69 11.88 17.82
C ASP A 196 -5.88 12.49 16.44
N ILE A 197 -6.05 13.80 16.38
CA ILE A 197 -6.06 14.55 15.14
C ILE A 197 -5.24 15.82 15.32
N VAL A 198 -4.31 16.04 14.41
CA VAL A 198 -3.40 17.19 14.45
C VAL A 198 -3.44 17.93 13.13
N LYS A 199 -3.17 19.23 13.16
CA LYS A 199 -2.96 20.00 11.93
C LYS A 199 -1.71 19.46 11.23
N TYR A 200 -1.82 19.19 9.94
CA TYR A 200 -0.72 18.66 9.15
C TYR A 200 -0.71 19.36 7.79
N TYR A 201 0.21 20.30 7.64
CA TYR A 201 0.27 21.24 6.50
C TYR A 201 -1.06 21.97 6.25
N ASP A 202 -1.61 21.79 5.06
CA ASP A 202 -2.88 22.32 4.55
C ASP A 202 -4.08 21.43 4.88
N GLY A 203 -3.89 20.34 5.63
CA GLY A 203 -4.95 19.43 6.03
C GLY A 203 -4.83 18.97 7.48
N LEU A 204 -5.31 17.76 7.73
CA LEU A 204 -5.37 17.11 9.03
C LEU A 204 -4.64 15.77 8.96
N LEU A 205 -4.02 15.36 10.06
CA LEU A 205 -3.53 13.99 10.21
C LEU A 205 -4.35 13.26 11.26
N LEU A 206 -5.13 12.28 10.82
CA LEU A 206 -5.83 11.33 11.70
C LEU A 206 -4.83 10.27 12.19
N ARG A 207 -4.56 10.27 13.49
CA ARG A 207 -3.59 9.38 14.13
C ARG A 207 -4.30 8.19 14.78
N ILE A 208 -3.77 7.00 14.52
CA ILE A 208 -4.28 5.73 15.06
C ILE A 208 -3.30 5.13 16.07
N PRO A 209 -3.76 4.18 16.92
CA PRO A 209 -2.89 3.46 17.83
C PRO A 209 -1.79 2.68 17.13
N ASN A 210 -0.64 2.54 17.80
CA ASN A 210 0.42 1.63 17.38
C ASN A 210 -0.11 0.18 17.40
N ARG A 211 0.17 -0.58 16.33
CA ARG A 211 -0.34 -1.96 16.18
C ARG A 211 0.24 -2.94 17.21
N LYS A 212 1.49 -2.74 17.65
CA LYS A 212 2.17 -3.58 18.65
C LYS A 212 1.78 -3.22 20.09
N ASP A 213 1.58 -1.93 20.37
CA ASP A 213 1.11 -1.40 21.66
C ASP A 213 -0.06 -0.42 21.47
N PRO A 214 -1.31 -0.93 21.37
CA PRO A 214 -2.51 -0.12 21.10
C PRO A 214 -2.86 0.93 22.16
N ARG A 215 -2.11 1.00 23.26
CA ARG A 215 -2.27 2.00 24.32
C ARG A 215 -1.55 3.31 23.99
N LYS A 216 -0.76 3.35 22.92
CA LYS A 216 0.05 4.50 22.53
C LYS A 216 -0.17 4.86 21.07
N LEU A 217 -0.01 6.14 20.76
CA LEU A 217 0.07 6.64 19.40
C LEU A 217 1.51 6.58 18.92
N GLU A 218 1.69 6.40 17.62
CA GLU A 218 3.00 6.51 16.97
C GLU A 218 3.52 7.95 17.01
N GLU A 219 4.84 8.09 17.05
CA GLU A 219 5.49 9.40 16.93
C GLU A 219 5.23 10.03 15.57
N LEU A 220 4.95 11.33 15.57
CA LEU A 220 4.76 12.11 14.35
C LEU A 220 6.11 12.31 13.67
N VAL A 221 6.22 11.90 12.41
CA VAL A 221 7.42 12.08 11.59
C VAL A 221 7.05 12.96 10.40
N LYS A 222 7.74 14.08 10.22
CA LYS A 222 7.52 14.95 9.06
C LYS A 222 7.97 14.24 7.79
N GLN A 223 7.09 14.20 6.79
CA GLN A 223 7.33 13.56 5.50
C GLN A 223 6.96 14.52 4.37
N GLU A 224 7.79 15.55 4.18
CA GLU A 224 7.57 16.66 3.24
C GLU A 224 7.58 16.17 1.78
N LYS A 225 8.58 15.36 1.40
CA LYS A 225 8.71 14.87 0.01
C LYS A 225 7.59 13.92 -0.35
N MET A 226 7.14 13.09 0.59
CA MET A 226 5.97 12.25 0.36
C MET A 226 4.73 13.08 0.06
N LEU A 227 4.48 14.15 0.82
CA LEU A 227 3.35 15.05 0.58
C LEU A 227 3.43 15.69 -0.81
N GLU A 228 4.60 16.17 -1.22
CA GLU A 228 4.81 16.76 -2.56
C GLU A 228 4.47 15.77 -3.68
N VAL A 229 4.82 14.48 -3.51
CA VAL A 229 4.47 13.45 -4.49
C VAL A 229 2.96 13.21 -4.54
N PHE A 230 2.27 13.19 -3.41
CA PHE A 230 0.81 13.05 -3.40
C PHE A 230 0.13 14.24 -4.08
N GLN A 231 0.58 15.48 -3.80
CA GLN A 231 0.07 16.68 -4.47
C GLN A 231 0.35 16.67 -5.99
N GLU A 232 1.54 16.24 -6.42
CA GLU A 232 1.88 16.08 -7.84
C GLU A 232 0.90 15.12 -8.54
N TYR A 233 0.63 13.97 -7.93
CA TYR A 233 -0.25 12.96 -8.51
C TYR A 233 -1.74 13.30 -8.39
N HIS A 234 -2.15 14.06 -7.37
CA HIS A 234 -3.50 14.62 -7.32
C HIS A 234 -3.73 15.58 -8.50
N ARG A 235 -2.73 16.40 -8.84
CA ARG A 235 -2.78 17.23 -10.05
C ARG A 235 -2.83 16.40 -11.34
N TRP A 236 -2.15 15.26 -11.41
CA TRP A 236 -2.24 14.36 -12.56
C TRP A 236 -3.64 13.74 -12.70
N ASN A 237 -4.25 13.34 -11.58
CA ASN A 237 -5.62 12.87 -11.53
C ASN A 237 -6.61 13.95 -12.02
N GLN A 238 -6.39 15.22 -11.66
CA GLN A 238 -7.16 16.35 -12.18
C GLN A 238 -6.97 16.55 -13.71
N ILE A 239 -5.75 16.40 -14.23
CA ILE A 239 -5.48 16.44 -15.68
C ILE A 239 -6.26 15.35 -16.42
N LEU A 240 -6.34 14.16 -15.83
CA LEU A 240 -7.06 13.01 -16.39
C LEU A 240 -8.57 13.11 -16.18
N GLY A 241 -9.05 13.99 -15.30
CA GLY A 241 -10.46 14.07 -14.90
C GLY A 241 -10.93 12.87 -14.08
N ILE A 242 -10.01 12.10 -13.49
CA ILE A 242 -10.31 10.85 -12.76
C ILE A 242 -9.73 10.94 -11.35
N SER A 243 -10.60 10.90 -10.35
CA SER A 243 -10.20 10.95 -8.93
C SER A 243 -10.55 9.68 -8.16
N THR A 244 -11.63 9.01 -8.59
CA THR A 244 -12.16 7.81 -7.93
C THR A 244 -12.27 6.63 -8.88
N VAL A 245 -12.34 5.42 -8.34
CA VAL A 245 -12.60 4.19 -9.11
C VAL A 245 -13.95 4.29 -9.84
N GLY A 246 -14.96 4.94 -9.26
CA GLY A 246 -16.23 5.20 -9.93
C GLY A 246 -16.07 6.03 -11.22
N ASP A 247 -15.28 7.12 -11.17
CA ASP A 247 -14.97 7.92 -12.36
C ASP A 247 -14.22 7.10 -13.40
N PHE A 248 -13.20 6.35 -12.97
CA PHE A 248 -12.38 5.50 -13.82
C PHE A 248 -13.22 4.44 -14.54
N ASN A 249 -14.07 3.74 -13.82
CA ASN A 249 -14.93 2.69 -14.37
C ASN A 249 -15.88 3.25 -15.44
N ILE A 250 -16.47 4.43 -15.21
CA ILE A 250 -17.33 5.10 -16.20
C ILE A 250 -16.53 5.40 -17.46
N ALA A 251 -15.37 6.04 -17.33
CA ALA A 251 -14.52 6.38 -18.48
C ALA A 251 -14.09 5.13 -19.27
N CYS A 252 -13.74 4.03 -18.59
CA CYS A 252 -13.42 2.77 -19.25
C CYS A 252 -14.62 2.16 -19.99
N ASN A 253 -15.82 2.17 -19.39
CA ASN A 253 -17.04 1.66 -20.01
C ASN A 253 -17.47 2.50 -21.24
N GLU A 254 -17.10 3.79 -21.27
CA GLU A 254 -17.29 4.70 -22.41
C GLU A 254 -16.20 4.56 -23.49
N GLY A 255 -15.21 3.68 -23.30
CA GLY A 255 -14.16 3.38 -24.27
C GLY A 255 -12.89 4.23 -24.13
N HIS A 256 -12.73 5.00 -23.05
CA HIS A 256 -11.58 5.91 -22.85
C HIS A 256 -10.36 5.25 -22.16
N ALA A 257 -10.38 3.93 -21.94
CA ALA A 257 -9.30 3.21 -21.26
C ALA A 257 -7.93 3.41 -21.93
N THR A 258 -7.88 3.36 -23.27
CA THR A 258 -6.63 3.51 -24.04
C THR A 258 -6.01 4.90 -23.87
N ASP A 259 -6.81 5.95 -23.83
CA ASP A 259 -6.30 7.32 -23.67
C ASP A 259 -5.78 7.55 -22.24
N LEU A 260 -6.48 7.02 -21.23
CA LEU A 260 -6.00 7.03 -19.85
C LEU A 260 -4.65 6.32 -19.70
N ILE A 261 -4.46 5.18 -20.38
CA ILE A 261 -3.17 4.48 -20.40
C ILE A 261 -2.08 5.37 -21.00
N LYS A 262 -2.31 5.91 -22.20
CA LYS A 262 -1.32 6.72 -22.92
C LYS A 262 -0.89 7.95 -22.12
N VAL A 263 -1.84 8.69 -21.56
CA VAL A 263 -1.54 9.92 -20.81
C VAL A 263 -0.84 9.59 -19.49
N SER A 264 -1.28 8.56 -18.76
CA SER A 264 -0.65 8.13 -17.50
C SER A 264 0.81 7.67 -17.72
N GLU A 265 1.08 6.93 -18.79
CA GLU A 265 2.45 6.51 -19.16
C GLU A 265 3.33 7.71 -19.57
N ALA A 266 2.78 8.65 -20.34
CA ALA A 266 3.49 9.86 -20.76
C ALA A 266 3.85 10.76 -19.56
N LEU A 267 2.97 10.88 -18.56
CA LEU A 267 3.24 11.63 -17.33
C LEU A 267 4.38 11.00 -16.52
N GLN A 268 4.40 9.66 -16.38
CA GLN A 268 5.53 8.98 -15.75
C GLN A 268 6.84 9.19 -16.51
N GLU A 269 6.83 9.09 -17.85
CA GLU A 269 8.03 9.31 -18.67
C GLU A 269 8.57 10.74 -18.51
N LYS A 270 7.68 11.74 -18.48
CA LYS A 270 8.04 13.13 -18.23
C LYS A 270 8.72 13.32 -16.87
N LYS A 271 8.27 12.61 -15.83
CA LYS A 271 8.90 12.65 -14.50
C LYS A 271 10.29 12.01 -14.53
N ILE A 272 10.46 10.88 -15.21
CA ILE A 272 11.75 10.19 -15.32
C ILE A 272 12.76 11.07 -16.06
N ALA A 273 12.36 11.70 -17.18
CA ALA A 273 13.20 12.64 -17.91
C ALA A 273 13.65 13.81 -17.03
N ARG A 274 12.72 14.41 -16.26
CA ARG A 274 13.05 15.48 -15.30
C ARG A 274 14.07 15.04 -14.25
N ILE A 275 13.95 13.82 -13.72
CA ILE A 275 14.93 13.28 -12.76
C ILE A 275 16.29 13.08 -13.44
N ALA A 276 16.33 12.61 -14.68
CA ALA A 276 17.57 12.48 -15.45
C ALA A 276 18.23 13.83 -15.71
N ASP A 277 17.46 14.88 -16.03
CA ASP A 277 17.96 16.24 -16.19
C ASP A 277 18.56 16.77 -14.89
N GLU A 278 17.88 16.56 -13.76
CA GLU A 278 18.37 16.96 -12.44
C GLU A 278 19.69 16.27 -12.09
N ILE A 279 19.81 14.96 -12.34
CA ILE A 279 21.06 14.20 -12.15
C ILE A 279 22.19 14.78 -13.00
N THR A 280 21.93 15.02 -14.28
CA THR A 280 22.94 15.51 -15.23
C THR A 280 23.41 16.92 -14.87
N HIS A 281 22.51 17.80 -14.42
CA HIS A 281 22.84 19.17 -14.07
C HIS A 281 23.40 19.34 -12.65
N ARG A 282 23.28 18.33 -11.80
CA ARG A 282 23.81 18.39 -10.43
C ARG A 282 25.33 18.34 -10.41
N ASN A 283 25.92 19.50 -10.17
CA ASN A 283 27.35 19.67 -9.93
C ASN A 283 27.54 20.41 -8.60
N GLN A 284 28.08 19.71 -7.60
CA GLN A 284 28.38 20.28 -6.29
C GLN A 284 29.89 20.32 -6.11
N ASN A 285 30.46 21.50 -5.86
CA ASN A 285 31.90 21.71 -5.66
C ASN A 285 32.77 21.19 -6.83
N GLY A 286 32.29 21.31 -8.08
CA GLY A 286 32.99 20.82 -9.26
C GLY A 286 32.91 19.31 -9.47
N LYS A 287 32.21 18.58 -8.58
CA LYS A 287 32.02 17.13 -8.66
C LYS A 287 30.62 16.81 -9.19
N ARG A 288 30.61 15.97 -10.22
CA ARG A 288 29.38 15.42 -10.84
C ARG A 288 28.91 14.17 -10.08
N VAL A 289 27.62 13.88 -10.20
CA VAL A 289 27.05 12.61 -9.73
C VAL A 289 27.72 11.43 -10.46
N LYS A 290 28.22 10.46 -9.69
CA LYS A 290 28.78 9.19 -10.21
C LYS A 290 27.92 7.98 -9.86
N LEU A 291 27.09 8.11 -8.82
CA LEU A 291 26.30 7.03 -8.25
C LEU A 291 24.84 7.45 -8.08
N VAL A 292 23.93 6.79 -8.77
CA VAL A 292 22.49 6.89 -8.54
C VAL A 292 22.06 5.71 -7.69
N LEU A 293 21.45 5.98 -6.54
CA LEU A 293 20.98 4.98 -5.58
C LEU A 293 19.46 4.91 -5.66
N ILE A 294 18.90 3.77 -6.05
CA ILE A 294 17.46 3.57 -6.23
C ILE A 294 16.98 2.56 -5.19
N SER A 295 16.26 3.06 -4.18
CA SER A 295 15.60 2.23 -3.17
C SER A 295 14.09 2.35 -3.29
N GLY A 296 13.40 1.45 -2.62
CA GLY A 296 11.98 1.27 -2.75
C GLY A 296 11.61 -0.09 -2.20
N PRO A 297 10.44 -0.21 -1.56
CA PRO A 297 10.05 -1.45 -0.93
C PRO A 297 9.70 -2.53 -1.99
N SER A 298 9.41 -3.76 -1.56
CA SER A 298 9.19 -4.87 -2.50
C SER A 298 8.08 -4.58 -3.52
N SER A 299 8.28 -4.96 -4.79
CA SER A 299 7.30 -4.73 -5.88
C SER A 299 6.97 -3.25 -6.16
N SER A 300 7.87 -2.33 -5.82
CA SER A 300 7.74 -0.91 -6.18
C SER A 300 8.16 -0.59 -7.62
N GLY A 301 8.71 -1.54 -8.40
CA GLY A 301 9.10 -1.33 -9.80
C GLY A 301 10.46 -0.61 -9.98
N LYS A 302 11.37 -0.74 -9.01
CA LYS A 302 12.74 -0.20 -9.06
C LYS A 302 13.48 -0.63 -10.32
N THR A 303 13.44 -1.92 -10.65
CA THR A 303 14.20 -2.51 -11.74
C THR A 303 13.74 -1.97 -13.10
N THR A 304 12.44 -1.78 -13.32
CA THR A 304 11.98 -1.13 -14.56
C THR A 304 12.27 0.36 -14.57
N PHE A 305 12.08 1.04 -13.43
CA PHE A 305 12.41 2.46 -13.30
C PHE A 305 13.89 2.73 -13.59
N SER A 306 14.83 1.91 -13.09
CA SER A 306 16.26 2.05 -13.34
C SER A 306 16.61 1.91 -14.83
N LYS A 307 15.96 0.99 -15.54
CA LYS A 307 16.12 0.81 -17.00
C LYS A 307 15.56 1.98 -17.80
N ARG A 308 14.39 2.52 -17.42
CA ARG A 308 13.83 3.74 -18.07
C ARG A 308 14.68 4.97 -17.79
N LEU A 309 15.13 5.15 -16.54
CA LEU A 309 16.05 6.22 -16.17
C LEU A 309 17.36 6.13 -16.94
N SER A 310 17.88 4.92 -17.17
CA SER A 310 19.08 4.71 -17.99
C SER A 310 18.89 5.25 -19.41
N ILE A 311 17.73 5.05 -20.02
CA ILE A 311 17.45 5.62 -21.35
C ILE A 311 17.52 7.15 -21.32
N GLN A 312 16.87 7.80 -20.35
CA GLN A 312 16.86 9.26 -20.23
C GLN A 312 18.24 9.84 -19.87
N LEU A 313 19.05 9.12 -19.09
CA LEU A 313 20.43 9.52 -18.84
C LEU A 313 21.29 9.40 -20.11
N MET A 314 21.06 8.39 -20.94
CA MET A 314 21.74 8.26 -22.25
C MET A 314 21.36 9.40 -23.21
N THR A 315 20.10 9.84 -23.23
CA THR A 315 19.72 11.02 -24.04
C THR A 315 20.40 12.30 -23.58
N ASN A 316 20.80 12.34 -22.30
CA ASN A 316 21.58 13.43 -21.72
C ASN A 316 23.11 13.25 -21.88
N GLY A 317 23.56 12.27 -22.68
CA GLY A 317 24.97 12.02 -22.99
C GLY A 317 25.75 11.24 -21.92
N MET A 318 25.09 10.74 -20.88
CA MET A 318 25.72 9.90 -19.85
C MET A 318 25.80 8.43 -20.30
N LYS A 319 26.70 7.66 -19.68
CA LYS A 319 26.76 6.20 -19.86
C LYS A 319 26.29 5.48 -18.60
N PRO A 320 24.98 5.30 -18.41
CA PRO A 320 24.45 4.62 -17.23
C PRO A 320 24.73 3.12 -17.29
N TYR A 321 25.05 2.55 -16.12
CA TYR A 321 25.17 1.11 -15.95
C TYR A 321 24.43 0.67 -14.69
N PRO A 322 23.28 -0.02 -14.84
CA PRO A 322 22.54 -0.53 -13.71
C PRO A 322 23.21 -1.77 -13.10
N ILE A 323 23.29 -1.80 -11.77
CA ILE A 323 23.75 -2.93 -10.96
C ILE A 323 22.64 -3.25 -9.96
N SER A 324 22.19 -4.50 -9.96
CA SER A 324 21.23 -4.99 -8.97
C SER A 324 21.95 -5.34 -7.67
N LEU A 325 21.52 -4.76 -6.55
CA LEU A 325 22.03 -5.14 -5.24
C LEU A 325 21.60 -6.56 -4.86
N ASP A 326 20.53 -7.09 -5.44
CA ASP A 326 20.10 -8.46 -5.21
C ASP A 326 21.18 -9.47 -5.66
N ASP A 327 22.04 -9.12 -6.62
CA ASP A 327 23.17 -9.97 -7.05
C ASP A 327 24.27 -10.10 -5.99
N TYR A 328 24.24 -9.25 -4.96
CA TYR A 328 25.18 -9.23 -3.83
C TYR A 328 24.63 -9.93 -2.58
N PHE A 329 23.51 -10.64 -2.66
CA PHE A 329 23.04 -11.44 -1.53
C PHE A 329 24.06 -12.52 -1.12
N VAL A 330 24.12 -12.78 0.18
CA VAL A 330 24.77 -13.98 0.73
C VAL A 330 24.00 -15.23 0.29
N ASN A 331 24.58 -16.43 0.43
CA ASN A 331 23.83 -17.63 0.11
C ASN A 331 22.61 -17.76 1.04
N ARG A 332 21.58 -18.44 0.56
CA ARG A 332 20.33 -18.60 1.31
C ARG A 332 20.55 -19.16 2.72
N GLU A 333 21.51 -20.06 2.89
CA GLU A 333 21.88 -20.65 4.18
C GLU A 333 22.62 -19.69 5.14
N ASP A 334 23.26 -18.67 4.58
CA ASP A 334 23.99 -17.64 5.31
C ASP A 334 23.12 -16.41 5.64
N THR A 335 21.86 -16.40 5.19
CA THR A 335 20.93 -15.29 5.44
C THR A 335 20.67 -15.16 6.94
N PRO A 336 20.72 -13.95 7.53
CA PRO A 336 20.44 -13.74 8.94
C PRO A 336 19.07 -14.29 9.36
N LEU A 337 18.96 -14.77 10.59
CA LEU A 337 17.70 -15.22 11.16
C LEU A 337 17.00 -14.07 11.91
N ASP A 338 15.67 -14.04 11.85
CA ASP A 338 14.82 -13.15 12.61
C ASP A 338 14.60 -13.64 14.05
N GLU A 339 13.81 -12.90 14.82
CA GLU A 339 13.46 -13.22 16.21
C GLU A 339 12.72 -14.56 16.39
N ASN A 340 12.15 -15.12 15.31
CA ASN A 340 11.44 -16.39 15.28
C ASN A 340 12.29 -17.53 14.69
N GLY A 341 13.57 -17.28 14.41
CA GLY A 341 14.47 -18.26 13.80
C GLY A 341 14.21 -18.52 12.31
N GLN A 342 13.45 -17.66 11.63
CA GLN A 342 13.21 -17.72 10.19
C GLN A 342 14.20 -16.79 9.46
N HIS A 343 14.48 -17.04 8.18
CA HIS A 343 15.42 -16.20 7.42
C HIS A 343 14.84 -14.79 7.19
N ASP A 344 15.56 -13.75 7.64
CA ASP A 344 15.25 -12.33 7.40
C ASP A 344 15.85 -11.87 6.06
N PHE A 345 15.13 -12.15 4.98
CA PHE A 345 15.54 -11.76 3.62
C PHE A 345 15.52 -10.25 3.37
N GLU A 346 14.89 -9.47 4.25
CA GLU A 346 14.84 -8.01 4.13
C GLU A 346 15.90 -7.34 5.03
N SER A 347 16.76 -8.12 5.69
CA SER A 347 17.88 -7.61 6.47
C SER A 347 18.93 -6.98 5.57
N LEU A 348 19.48 -5.82 5.98
CA LEU A 348 20.65 -5.24 5.31
C LEU A 348 21.80 -6.27 5.21
N TYR A 349 21.95 -7.13 6.22
CA TYR A 349 23.01 -8.14 6.30
C TYR A 349 22.70 -9.41 5.49
N ALA A 350 21.56 -9.47 4.79
CA ALA A 350 21.37 -10.44 3.72
C ALA A 350 22.25 -10.09 2.50
N LEU A 351 22.73 -8.85 2.39
CA LEU A 351 23.77 -8.47 1.44
C LEU A 351 25.15 -8.79 1.99
N ASP A 352 26.04 -9.29 1.14
CA ASP A 352 27.47 -9.42 1.42
C ASP A 352 28.13 -8.04 1.33
N LEU A 353 27.93 -7.23 2.37
CA LEU A 353 28.42 -5.85 2.44
C LEU A 353 29.94 -5.75 2.25
N PRO A 354 30.79 -6.62 2.87
CA PRO A 354 32.22 -6.59 2.63
C PRO A 354 32.60 -6.81 1.17
N PHE A 355 31.97 -7.79 0.50
CA PHE A 355 32.22 -8.05 -0.92
C PHE A 355 31.74 -6.91 -1.82
N PHE A 356 30.53 -6.38 -1.55
CA PHE A 356 29.99 -5.23 -2.27
C PHE A 356 30.88 -3.99 -2.14
N GLU A 357 31.32 -3.66 -0.91
CA GLU A 357 32.17 -2.51 -0.66
C GLU A 357 33.52 -2.63 -1.36
N ALA A 358 34.14 -3.83 -1.33
CA ALA A 358 35.38 -4.09 -2.04
C ALA A 358 35.24 -3.87 -3.55
N GLN A 359 34.19 -4.42 -4.16
CA GLN A 359 33.94 -4.25 -5.60
C GLN A 359 33.63 -2.80 -5.99
N LEU A 360 32.81 -2.10 -5.20
CA LEU A 360 32.49 -0.70 -5.46
C LEU A 360 33.74 0.18 -5.37
N LYS A 361 34.62 -0.08 -4.39
CA LYS A 361 35.90 0.62 -4.27
C LYS A 361 36.79 0.39 -5.48
N GLU A 362 36.95 -0.87 -5.91
CA GLU A 362 37.76 -1.21 -7.08
C GLU A 362 37.25 -0.55 -8.36
N LEU A 363 35.93 -0.55 -8.57
CA LEU A 363 35.29 0.13 -9.69
C LEU A 363 35.55 1.64 -9.68
N LEU A 364 35.40 2.30 -8.52
CA LEU A 364 35.62 3.75 -8.38
C LEU A 364 37.10 4.15 -8.51
N GLU A 365 38.03 3.22 -8.26
CA GLU A 365 39.46 3.35 -8.55
C GLU A 365 39.80 3.07 -10.03
N GLY A 366 38.82 2.70 -10.87
CA GLY A 366 39.01 2.42 -12.30
C GLY A 366 39.51 1.01 -12.62
N LYS A 367 39.46 0.09 -11.67
CA LYS A 367 39.83 -1.33 -11.88
C LYS A 367 38.70 -2.08 -12.60
N GLU A 368 39.06 -3.18 -13.26
CA GLU A 368 38.11 -4.12 -13.84
C GLU A 368 37.71 -5.15 -12.78
N ILE A 369 36.41 -5.37 -12.61
CA ILE A 369 35.87 -6.43 -11.74
C ILE A 369 34.98 -7.38 -12.55
N GLU A 370 34.73 -8.57 -12.01
CA GLU A 370 33.65 -9.46 -12.48
C GLU A 370 32.43 -9.29 -11.57
N LEU A 371 31.27 -8.95 -12.15
CA LEU A 371 30.04 -8.77 -11.40
C LEU A 371 29.49 -10.12 -10.91
N PRO A 372 28.89 -10.19 -9.71
CA PRO A 372 28.20 -11.39 -9.26
C PRO A 372 26.85 -11.54 -9.97
N ARG A 373 26.24 -12.72 -9.83
CA ARG A 373 24.84 -12.96 -10.13
C ARG A 373 24.21 -13.80 -9.03
N PHE A 374 23.04 -13.42 -8.52
CA PHE A 374 22.33 -14.25 -7.56
C PHE A 374 21.26 -15.10 -8.24
N ASN A 375 21.29 -16.40 -8.01
CA ASN A 375 20.31 -17.33 -8.56
C ASN A 375 19.22 -17.60 -7.52
N PHE A 376 18.04 -17.02 -7.72
CA PHE A 376 16.90 -17.19 -6.79
C PHE A 376 16.35 -18.61 -6.71
N THR A 377 16.58 -19.45 -7.73
CA THR A 377 16.16 -20.84 -7.70
C THR A 377 17.07 -21.66 -6.79
N THR A 378 18.39 -21.58 -6.98
CA THR A 378 19.38 -22.31 -6.17
C THR A 378 19.64 -21.66 -4.81
N GLY A 379 19.38 -20.35 -4.69
CA GLY A 379 19.67 -19.55 -3.51
C GLY A 379 21.17 -19.29 -3.31
N LYS A 380 21.97 -19.25 -4.38
CA LYS A 380 23.42 -19.10 -4.32
C LYS A 380 23.91 -17.98 -5.23
N ARG A 381 25.01 -17.36 -4.83
CA ARG A 381 25.76 -16.44 -5.68
C ARG A 381 26.61 -17.22 -6.67
N GLU A 382 26.60 -16.77 -7.92
CA GLU A 382 27.29 -17.36 -9.06
C GLU A 382 28.12 -16.28 -9.76
N ASN A 383 29.14 -16.70 -10.52
CA ASN A 383 29.90 -15.80 -11.38
C ASN A 383 29.06 -15.46 -12.61
N SER A 384 28.90 -14.16 -12.90
CA SER A 384 28.12 -13.73 -14.05
C SER A 384 28.86 -13.87 -15.38
N GLY A 385 30.20 -13.94 -15.36
CA GLY A 385 31.05 -13.80 -16.55
C GLY A 385 31.11 -12.37 -17.10
N THR A 386 30.39 -11.43 -16.49
CA THR A 386 30.31 -10.03 -16.95
C THR A 386 31.36 -9.19 -16.26
N LYS A 387 32.27 -8.63 -17.05
CA LYS A 387 33.31 -7.73 -16.56
C LYS A 387 32.92 -6.27 -16.71
N LEU A 388 33.27 -5.46 -15.72
CA LEU A 388 32.94 -4.05 -15.67
C LEU A 388 34.17 -3.21 -15.28
N ARG A 389 34.39 -2.12 -15.99
CA ARG A 389 35.36 -1.07 -15.66
C ARG A 389 34.72 0.30 -15.89
N ILE A 390 34.83 1.20 -14.91
CA ILE A 390 34.27 2.56 -15.02
C ILE A 390 35.11 3.40 -15.99
N ASP A 391 34.43 4.16 -16.86
CA ASP A 391 35.01 5.24 -17.65
C ASP A 391 34.60 6.63 -17.12
N ASP A 392 35.27 7.70 -17.58
CA ASP A 392 35.07 9.06 -17.08
C ASP A 392 33.67 9.63 -17.30
N ASN A 393 32.83 9.05 -18.18
CA ASN A 393 31.47 9.50 -18.44
C ASN A 393 30.40 8.53 -17.91
N MET A 394 30.84 7.43 -17.30
CA MET A 394 29.95 6.43 -16.72
C MET A 394 29.27 6.94 -15.45
N ILE A 395 28.03 6.49 -15.25
CA ILE A 395 27.26 6.68 -14.03
C ILE A 395 26.71 5.32 -13.60
N LEU A 396 27.02 4.91 -12.38
CA LEU A 396 26.50 3.66 -11.84
C LEU A 396 25.11 3.88 -11.27
N ILE A 397 24.17 2.97 -11.58
CA ILE A 397 22.83 2.98 -11.00
C ILE A 397 22.68 1.74 -10.14
N LEU A 398 22.77 1.90 -8.81
CA LEU A 398 22.55 0.80 -7.88
C LEU A 398 21.09 0.74 -7.50
N GLU A 399 20.44 -0.37 -7.78
CA GLU A 399 19.04 -0.58 -7.43
C GLU A 399 18.88 -1.74 -6.46
N GLY A 400 18.07 -1.53 -5.42
CA GLY A 400 17.75 -2.58 -4.45
C GLY A 400 17.10 -2.00 -3.20
N ILE A 401 16.51 -2.86 -2.38
CA ILE A 401 15.72 -2.43 -1.21
C ILE A 401 16.54 -1.60 -0.22
N HIS A 402 17.85 -1.76 -0.15
CA HIS A 402 18.73 -1.04 0.79
C HIS A 402 19.53 0.12 0.19
N ALA A 403 19.32 0.50 -1.08
CA ALA A 403 20.18 1.48 -1.76
C ALA A 403 20.28 2.84 -1.05
N LEU A 404 19.25 3.23 -0.29
CA LEU A 404 19.19 4.49 0.46
C LEU A 404 19.70 4.38 1.90
N ASN A 405 19.99 3.18 2.38
CA ASN A 405 20.53 2.96 3.72
C ASN A 405 21.97 3.51 3.77
N PRO A 406 22.28 4.46 4.67
CA PRO A 406 23.63 5.04 4.77
C PRO A 406 24.73 4.00 4.99
N ALA A 407 24.42 2.89 5.66
CA ALA A 407 25.35 1.80 5.92
C ALA A 407 25.79 1.03 4.66
N LEU A 408 25.08 1.18 3.53
CA LEU A 408 25.47 0.56 2.26
C LEU A 408 26.68 1.27 1.62
N THR A 409 26.76 2.60 1.74
CA THR A 409 27.80 3.41 1.08
C THR A 409 28.44 4.42 2.04
N PRO A 410 29.00 3.98 3.19
CA PRO A 410 29.47 4.87 4.25
C PRO A 410 30.66 5.73 3.80
N ASN A 411 31.51 5.17 2.93
CA ASN A 411 32.76 5.81 2.49
C ASN A 411 32.62 6.61 1.19
N ILE A 412 31.42 6.70 0.61
CA ILE A 412 31.17 7.45 -0.62
C ILE A 412 30.69 8.87 -0.27
N PRO A 413 31.37 9.93 -0.75
CA PRO A 413 30.97 11.32 -0.50
C PRO A 413 29.55 11.61 -0.99
N ALA A 414 28.82 12.48 -0.28
CA ALA A 414 27.42 12.80 -0.59
C ALA A 414 27.27 13.48 -1.95
N GLU A 415 28.24 14.30 -2.36
CA GLU A 415 28.21 15.02 -3.63
C GLU A 415 28.32 14.10 -4.86
N ASN A 416 28.82 12.88 -4.70
CA ASN A 416 28.90 11.88 -5.77
C ASN A 416 27.62 11.06 -5.90
N LYS A 417 26.66 11.24 -4.99
CA LYS A 417 25.45 10.42 -4.87
C LYS A 417 24.21 11.22 -5.27
N TYR A 418 23.28 10.54 -5.94
CA TYR A 418 21.92 10.98 -6.13
C TYR A 418 20.97 9.86 -5.72
N LYS A 419 20.06 10.12 -4.79
CA LYS A 419 19.22 9.11 -4.15
C LYS A 419 17.80 9.24 -4.67
N ILE A 420 17.22 8.13 -5.09
CA ILE A 420 15.85 8.05 -5.59
C ILE A 420 15.07 7.03 -4.77
N TYR A 421 13.92 7.44 -4.26
CA TYR A 421 12.98 6.53 -3.62
C TYR A 421 11.80 6.24 -4.57
N VAL A 422 11.59 4.97 -4.89
CA VAL A 422 10.56 4.47 -5.80
C VAL A 422 9.51 3.72 -4.99
N SER A 423 8.25 4.15 -5.03
CA SER A 423 7.15 3.48 -4.34
C SER A 423 5.86 3.50 -5.18
N ALA A 424 4.98 2.51 -4.98
CA ALA A 424 3.70 2.43 -5.67
C ALA A 424 2.61 3.20 -4.90
N LEU A 425 2.78 4.51 -4.76
CA LEU A 425 1.88 5.39 -4.00
C LEU A 425 0.55 5.53 -4.74
N THR A 426 -0.43 4.71 -4.37
CA THR A 426 -1.72 4.69 -5.07
C THR A 426 -2.50 5.96 -4.73
N THR A 427 -2.81 6.78 -5.75
CA THR A 427 -3.45 8.10 -5.56
C THR A 427 -4.90 8.17 -6.02
N ILE A 428 -5.35 7.21 -6.83
CA ILE A 428 -6.79 7.02 -7.07
C ILE A 428 -7.42 6.46 -5.79
N GLN A 429 -8.60 6.97 -5.44
CA GLN A 429 -9.37 6.52 -4.29
C GLN A 429 -10.49 5.58 -4.73
N LEU A 430 -10.95 4.70 -3.84
CA LEU A 430 -12.17 3.95 -4.12
C LEU A 430 -13.37 4.91 -4.13
N ASP A 431 -13.44 5.77 -3.11
CA ASP A 431 -14.29 6.95 -2.98
C ASP A 431 -13.66 7.90 -1.93
N ASN A 432 -14.28 9.05 -1.65
CA ASN A 432 -13.70 10.09 -0.79
C ASN A 432 -13.37 9.63 0.64
N HIS A 433 -13.97 8.55 1.15
CA HIS A 433 -13.76 8.04 2.50
C HIS A 433 -13.14 6.64 2.53
N ASN A 434 -12.85 6.07 1.35
CA ASN A 434 -12.23 4.76 1.20
C ASN A 434 -11.00 4.88 0.28
N TYR A 435 -9.82 5.03 0.87
CA TYR A 435 -8.56 5.03 0.12
C TYR A 435 -8.15 3.62 -0.31
N ILE A 436 -7.27 3.54 -1.31
CA ILE A 436 -6.65 2.29 -1.73
C ILE A 436 -5.29 2.15 -1.05
N PRO A 437 -5.06 1.11 -0.22
CA PRO A 437 -3.76 0.92 0.41
C PRO A 437 -2.65 0.64 -0.62
N THR A 438 -1.60 1.45 -0.59
CA THR A 438 -0.33 1.18 -1.30
C THR A 438 0.19 -0.24 -1.03
N THR A 439 -0.02 -0.76 0.18
CA THR A 439 0.35 -2.14 0.54
C THR A 439 -0.41 -3.19 -0.25
N ASP A 440 -1.68 -2.95 -0.57
CA ASP A 440 -2.50 -3.90 -1.34
C ASP A 440 -2.08 -3.93 -2.80
N ASN A 441 -1.86 -2.77 -3.42
CA ASN A 441 -1.34 -2.67 -4.78
C ASN A 441 0.00 -3.41 -4.90
N ARG A 442 0.92 -3.18 -3.96
CA ARG A 442 2.22 -3.86 -3.92
C ARG A 442 2.12 -5.37 -3.68
N LEU A 443 1.20 -5.81 -2.82
CA LEU A 443 0.94 -7.24 -2.60
C LEU A 443 0.39 -7.89 -3.87
N ILE A 444 -0.54 -7.25 -4.59
CA ILE A 444 -1.08 -7.76 -5.86
C ILE A 444 0.04 -7.88 -6.91
N ARG A 445 0.86 -6.84 -7.09
CA ARG A 445 2.07 -6.88 -7.94
C ARG A 445 2.99 -8.04 -7.55
N ARG A 446 3.22 -8.23 -6.24
CA ARG A 446 4.06 -9.31 -5.70
C ARG A 446 3.49 -10.69 -6.00
N ILE A 447 2.19 -10.91 -5.79
CA ILE A 447 1.51 -12.19 -6.05
C ILE A 447 1.66 -12.58 -7.52
N ILE A 448 1.42 -11.65 -8.45
CA ILE A 448 1.56 -11.93 -9.88
C ILE A 448 3.01 -12.27 -10.24
N ARG A 449 3.97 -11.46 -9.78
CA ARG A 449 5.40 -11.69 -10.04
C ARG A 449 5.87 -13.03 -9.49
N ASP A 450 5.59 -13.28 -8.21
CA ASP A 450 6.09 -14.43 -7.49
C ASP A 450 5.52 -15.73 -8.10
N TYR A 451 4.25 -15.72 -8.50
CA TYR A 451 3.61 -16.82 -9.22
C TYR A 451 4.23 -17.08 -10.61
N ARG A 452 4.48 -16.03 -11.40
CA ARG A 452 4.95 -16.18 -12.78
C ARG A 452 6.45 -16.45 -12.90
N TYR A 453 7.26 -15.83 -12.05
CA TYR A 453 8.71 -15.79 -12.24
C TYR A 453 9.50 -16.45 -11.11
N ARG A 454 8.89 -16.70 -9.95
CA ARG A 454 9.58 -17.26 -8.77
C ARG A 454 9.01 -18.58 -8.27
N ASN A 455 8.03 -19.15 -8.97
CA ASN A 455 7.39 -20.44 -8.65
C ASN A 455 6.81 -20.50 -7.22
N TYR A 456 6.25 -19.38 -6.72
CA TYR A 456 5.54 -19.33 -5.45
C TYR A 456 4.02 -19.29 -5.67
N SER A 457 3.26 -19.96 -4.79
CA SER A 457 1.80 -19.82 -4.77
C SER A 457 1.40 -18.48 -4.13
N ALA A 458 0.18 -18.00 -4.40
CA ALA A 458 -0.37 -16.84 -3.69
C ALA A 458 -0.43 -17.05 -2.18
N GLU A 459 -0.72 -18.28 -1.74
CA GLU A 459 -0.67 -18.67 -0.32
C GLU A 459 0.71 -18.38 0.29
N ALA A 460 1.78 -18.91 -0.29
CA ALA A 460 3.14 -18.69 0.20
C ALA A 460 3.55 -17.21 0.18
N THR A 461 3.13 -16.45 -0.83
CA THR A 461 3.41 -15.01 -0.90
C THR A 461 2.66 -14.23 0.18
N ILE A 462 1.38 -14.54 0.43
CA ILE A 462 0.56 -13.89 1.45
C ILE A 462 1.09 -14.18 2.85
N GLU A 463 1.48 -15.43 3.14
CA GLU A 463 2.00 -15.83 4.46
C GLU A 463 3.29 -15.09 4.84
N ARG A 464 4.15 -14.78 3.85
CA ARG A 464 5.40 -14.04 4.08
C ARG A 464 5.21 -12.52 4.14
N TRP A 465 4.03 -12.02 3.80
CA TRP A 465 3.83 -10.58 3.60
C TRP A 465 4.08 -9.76 4.88
N GLU A 466 3.68 -10.25 6.05
CA GLU A 466 3.92 -9.53 7.31
C GLU A 466 5.42 -9.44 7.65
N SER A 467 6.21 -10.50 7.40
CA SER A 467 7.67 -10.48 7.58
C SER A 467 8.32 -9.46 6.65
N VAL A 468 7.90 -9.43 5.38
CA VAL A 468 8.36 -8.43 4.41
C VAL A 468 8.05 -7.02 4.90
N ARG A 469 6.82 -6.78 5.35
CA ARG A 469 6.39 -5.47 5.87
C ARG A 469 7.21 -5.04 7.10
N ALA A 470 7.50 -5.97 8.01
CA ALA A 470 8.35 -5.70 9.17
C ALA A 470 9.78 -5.33 8.75
N GLY A 471 10.34 -6.00 7.75
CA GLY A 471 11.62 -5.66 7.14
C GLY A 471 11.62 -4.27 6.52
N GLU A 472 10.57 -3.90 5.78
CA GLU A 472 10.41 -2.57 5.19
C GLU A 472 10.37 -1.45 6.23
N ASP A 473 9.58 -1.66 7.30
CA ASP A 473 9.45 -0.71 8.41
C ASP A 473 10.78 -0.47 9.14
N LYS A 474 11.65 -1.50 9.19
CA LYS A 474 12.96 -1.44 9.86
C LYS A 474 14.06 -0.89 8.96
N TRP A 475 14.13 -1.32 7.70
CA TRP A 475 15.31 -1.16 6.87
C TRP A 475 15.15 -0.21 5.69
N ILE A 476 13.91 0.18 5.34
CA ILE A 476 13.62 0.95 4.12
C ILE A 476 12.95 2.28 4.45
N PHE A 477 11.77 2.25 5.09
CA PHE A 477 11.00 3.47 5.36
C PHE A 477 11.72 4.52 6.22
N PRO A 478 12.61 4.16 7.17
CA PRO A 478 13.39 5.17 7.89
C PRO A 478 14.25 6.06 6.98
N TYR A 479 14.60 5.60 5.79
CA TYR A 479 15.52 6.28 4.87
C TYR A 479 14.82 6.90 3.65
N GLN A 480 13.49 6.79 3.53
CA GLN A 480 12.77 7.25 2.32
C GLN A 480 12.88 8.78 2.11
N GLU A 481 12.85 9.58 3.19
CA GLU A 481 12.99 11.04 3.14
C GLU A 481 14.44 11.49 2.87
N TYR A 482 15.42 10.57 2.89
CA TYR A 482 16.80 10.88 2.49
C TYR A 482 16.96 10.98 0.97
N ALA A 483 15.94 10.60 0.20
CA ALA A 483 15.96 10.66 -1.26
C ALA A 483 16.07 12.10 -1.77
N ASP A 484 16.89 12.34 -2.79
CA ASP A 484 16.92 13.61 -3.52
C ASP A 484 15.66 13.74 -4.39
N ALA A 485 15.17 12.64 -4.96
CA ALA A 485 13.90 12.56 -5.68
C ALA A 485 13.04 11.38 -5.22
N MET A 486 11.73 11.59 -5.23
CA MET A 486 10.76 10.51 -5.08
C MET A 486 10.04 10.28 -6.41
N PHE A 487 9.81 8.99 -6.72
CA PHE A 487 9.08 8.56 -7.90
C PHE A 487 7.95 7.63 -7.50
N ASN A 488 6.73 7.98 -7.90
CA ASN A 488 5.58 7.12 -7.71
C ASN A 488 5.36 6.21 -8.93
N SER A 489 5.61 4.93 -8.75
CA SER A 489 5.46 3.93 -9.80
C SER A 489 4.03 3.44 -10.01
N ALA A 490 3.07 3.89 -9.18
CA ALA A 490 1.68 3.56 -9.39
C ALA A 490 1.15 4.23 -10.67
N LEU A 491 0.31 3.50 -11.40
CA LEU A 491 -0.37 3.98 -12.59
C LEU A 491 -1.87 3.96 -12.34
N LEU A 492 -2.59 4.98 -12.82
CA LEU A 492 -4.02 5.17 -12.55
C LEU A 492 -4.86 3.91 -12.84
N PHE A 493 -4.56 3.26 -13.97
CA PHE A 493 -5.33 2.14 -14.50
C PHE A 493 -4.85 0.76 -14.02
N GLU A 494 -3.76 0.69 -13.25
CA GLU A 494 -3.03 -0.58 -13.11
C GLU A 494 -3.86 -1.69 -12.47
N LEU A 495 -4.67 -1.38 -11.44
CA LEU A 495 -5.43 -2.38 -10.72
C LEU A 495 -6.49 -3.04 -11.61
N ALA A 496 -7.03 -2.28 -12.57
CA ALA A 496 -7.97 -2.78 -13.57
C ALA A 496 -7.31 -3.77 -14.55
N VAL A 497 -6.03 -3.59 -14.85
CA VAL A 497 -5.25 -4.53 -15.68
C VAL A 497 -4.74 -5.72 -14.86
N LEU A 498 -4.19 -5.45 -13.67
CA LEU A 498 -3.65 -6.49 -12.77
C LEU A 498 -4.74 -7.47 -12.32
N LYS A 499 -6.00 -7.03 -12.22
CA LYS A 499 -7.17 -7.85 -11.85
C LYS A 499 -7.23 -9.16 -12.63
N ASP A 500 -7.13 -9.11 -13.94
CA ASP A 500 -7.30 -10.29 -14.81
C ASP A 500 -6.19 -11.34 -14.61
N TYR A 501 -5.04 -10.92 -14.08
CA TYR A 501 -3.93 -11.81 -13.73
C TYR A 501 -3.98 -12.26 -12.27
N ALA A 502 -4.42 -11.37 -11.36
CA ALA A 502 -4.46 -11.65 -9.93
C ALA A 502 -5.61 -12.58 -9.55
N GLU A 503 -6.81 -12.39 -10.10
CA GLU A 503 -7.99 -13.17 -9.71
C GLU A 503 -7.80 -14.69 -9.91
N PRO A 504 -7.31 -15.19 -11.06
CA PRO A 504 -7.10 -16.62 -11.25
C PRO A 504 -6.09 -17.22 -10.28
N ILE A 505 -5.11 -16.45 -9.81
CA ILE A 505 -4.10 -16.90 -8.86
C ILE A 505 -4.70 -16.92 -7.44
N LEU A 506 -5.40 -15.85 -7.05
CA LEU A 506 -6.03 -15.72 -5.73
C LEU A 506 -7.12 -16.77 -5.50
N ARG A 507 -7.89 -17.13 -6.53
CA ARG A 507 -8.93 -18.17 -6.44
C ARG A 507 -8.39 -19.57 -6.17
N LYS A 508 -7.09 -19.81 -6.37
CA LYS A 508 -6.44 -21.10 -6.05
C LYS A 508 -6.12 -21.24 -4.57
N VAL A 509 -6.18 -20.17 -3.77
CA VAL A 509 -5.91 -20.24 -2.33
C VAL A 509 -7.04 -21.01 -1.63
N PRO A 510 -6.76 -22.16 -0.99
CA PRO A 510 -7.78 -22.98 -0.35
C PRO A 510 -8.45 -22.27 0.83
N ASN A 511 -9.73 -22.50 1.07
CA ASN A 511 -10.46 -21.85 2.18
C ASN A 511 -10.07 -22.34 3.58
N ASN A 512 -9.37 -23.47 3.67
CA ASN A 512 -8.94 -24.08 4.92
C ASN A 512 -7.58 -23.56 5.43
N CYS A 513 -6.87 -22.71 4.67
CA CYS A 513 -5.60 -22.14 5.10
C CYS A 513 -5.74 -20.69 5.62
N PRO A 514 -4.80 -20.20 6.45
CA PRO A 514 -4.85 -18.84 6.99
C PRO A 514 -4.79 -17.74 5.92
N ALA A 515 -4.04 -17.98 4.83
CA ALA A 515 -3.87 -17.04 3.73
C ALA A 515 -5.18 -16.71 2.99
N TYR A 516 -6.19 -17.57 3.08
CA TYR A 516 -7.49 -17.36 2.44
C TYR A 516 -8.15 -16.05 2.83
N SER A 517 -7.95 -15.59 4.07
CA SER A 517 -8.56 -14.36 4.57
C SER A 517 -8.16 -13.14 3.73
N GLU A 518 -6.85 -13.00 3.49
CA GLU A 518 -6.32 -11.92 2.65
C GLU A 518 -6.65 -12.16 1.18
N ALA A 519 -6.59 -13.40 0.68
CA ALA A 519 -6.94 -13.70 -0.71
C ALA A 519 -8.39 -13.33 -1.03
N HIS A 520 -9.33 -13.71 -0.16
CA HIS A 520 -10.75 -13.36 -0.28
C HIS A 520 -10.98 -11.84 -0.20
N ARG A 521 -10.26 -11.14 0.70
CA ARG A 521 -10.32 -9.68 0.81
C ARG A 521 -9.82 -8.99 -0.46
N LEU A 522 -8.71 -9.46 -1.05
CA LEU A 522 -8.18 -8.91 -2.30
C LEU A 522 -9.11 -9.17 -3.49
N LEU A 523 -9.73 -10.36 -3.59
CA LEU A 523 -10.73 -10.65 -4.62
C LEU A 523 -11.94 -9.70 -4.53
N ARG A 524 -12.47 -9.49 -3.32
CA ARG A 524 -13.57 -8.54 -3.11
C ARG A 524 -13.16 -7.09 -3.39
N PHE A 525 -11.89 -6.74 -3.15
CA PHE A 525 -11.36 -5.41 -3.46
C PHE A 525 -11.22 -5.20 -4.98
N LEU A 526 -10.65 -6.17 -5.69
CA LEU A 526 -10.53 -6.14 -7.15
C LEU A 526 -11.88 -6.10 -7.86
N ALA A 527 -12.95 -6.60 -7.23
CA ALA A 527 -14.30 -6.58 -7.78
C ALA A 527 -14.81 -5.16 -8.10
N TYR A 528 -14.29 -4.11 -7.44
CA TYR A 528 -14.70 -2.71 -7.73
C TYR A 528 -14.13 -2.14 -9.02
N PHE A 529 -13.12 -2.77 -9.62
CA PHE A 529 -12.50 -2.29 -10.86
C PHE A 529 -13.11 -2.98 -12.06
N VAL A 530 -13.41 -2.24 -13.12
CA VAL A 530 -13.64 -2.87 -14.44
C VAL A 530 -12.35 -3.54 -14.93
N SER A 531 -12.48 -4.54 -15.81
CA SER A 531 -11.33 -5.17 -16.47
C SER A 531 -10.84 -4.28 -17.62
N VAL A 532 -9.53 -4.11 -17.73
CA VAL A 532 -8.88 -3.43 -18.85
C VAL A 532 -7.82 -4.35 -19.44
N GLN A 533 -7.92 -4.62 -20.74
CA GLN A 533 -6.97 -5.48 -21.43
C GLN A 533 -5.57 -4.85 -21.48
N ASP A 534 -4.55 -5.69 -21.35
CA ASP A 534 -3.15 -5.26 -21.31
C ASP A 534 -2.54 -4.97 -22.70
N LYS A 535 -3.31 -5.15 -23.78
CA LYS A 535 -2.85 -5.01 -25.18
C LYS A 535 -2.30 -3.61 -25.48
N GLU A 536 -2.92 -2.58 -24.91
CA GLU A 536 -2.54 -1.18 -25.12
C GLU A 536 -1.38 -0.73 -24.22
N LEU A 537 -0.88 -1.60 -23.31
CA LEU A 537 0.27 -1.24 -22.49
C LEU A 537 1.54 -1.18 -23.34
N PRO A 538 2.29 -0.07 -23.28
CA PRO A 538 3.59 0.03 -23.97
C PRO A 538 4.54 -1.09 -23.53
N PRO A 539 5.42 -1.60 -24.42
CA PRO A 539 6.47 -2.55 -24.05
C PRO A 539 7.45 -2.02 -22.99
N THR A 540 7.53 -0.70 -22.85
CA THR A 540 8.36 -0.01 -21.84
C THR A 540 7.62 0.28 -20.53
N SER A 541 6.31 -0.05 -20.44
CA SER A 541 5.52 0.16 -19.23
C SER A 541 6.10 -0.60 -18.05
N LEU A 542 6.05 0.03 -16.87
CA LEU A 542 6.47 -0.61 -15.62
C LEU A 542 5.64 -1.86 -15.30
N LEU A 543 4.39 -1.93 -15.74
CA LEU A 543 3.55 -3.12 -15.51
C LEU A 543 4.05 -4.36 -16.27
N ARG A 544 4.84 -4.17 -17.34
CA ARG A 544 5.42 -5.30 -18.11
C ARG A 544 6.43 -6.11 -17.30
N GLU A 545 6.96 -5.56 -16.20
CA GLU A 545 7.73 -6.30 -15.18
C GLU A 545 6.90 -7.45 -14.56
N PHE A 546 5.62 -7.22 -14.34
CA PHE A 546 4.70 -8.15 -13.69
C PHE A 546 3.92 -9.00 -14.70
N LEU A 547 3.57 -8.41 -15.84
CA LEU A 547 2.65 -9.00 -16.82
C LEU A 547 3.34 -9.69 -17.99
N GLY A 548 4.65 -9.46 -18.18
CA GLY A 548 5.38 -9.87 -19.38
C GLY A 548 5.11 -8.97 -20.58
N GLY A 549 5.81 -9.21 -21.70
CA GLY A 549 5.72 -8.38 -22.92
C GLY A 549 6.64 -7.14 -22.89
N SER A 550 7.60 -7.10 -21.98
CA SER A 550 8.55 -6.00 -21.84
C SER A 550 9.58 -5.97 -22.98
N SER A 551 9.94 -4.79 -23.46
CA SER A 551 11.10 -4.59 -24.33
C SER A 551 12.43 -4.60 -23.56
N PHE A 552 12.38 -4.44 -22.25
CA PHE A 552 13.54 -4.59 -21.36
C PHE A 552 13.81 -6.05 -21.01
N ARG A 553 15.09 -6.41 -20.89
CA ARG A 553 15.56 -7.68 -20.32
C ARG A 553 15.79 -7.50 -18.82
N TYR A 554 15.22 -8.37 -18.00
CA TYR A 554 15.31 -8.34 -16.54
C TYR A 554 16.38 -9.28 -16.03
#